data_AF-B1I535-F1
#
_entry.id   AF-B1I535-F1
#
_cell.length_a   1.000
_cell.length_b   1.000
_cell.length_c   1.000
_cell.angle_alpha   90.00
_cell.angle_beta   90.00
_cell.angle_gamma   90.00
#
_symmetry.space_group_name_H-M   'P 1'
#
loop_
_entity.id
_entity.type
_entity.pdbx_description
1 polymer ?
#
loop_
_entity_poly.entity_id
_entity_poly.type
_entity_poly.pdbx_seq_one_letter_code
_entity_poly.pdbx_strand_id
1 'polypeptide(L)'
;MVKDQVRHLLEGRQYDGLLQLAKEDPEVVTHLVTFLDNREGLLRWRAIEGLGHVVAGLSRKDDDFGREIIRRFWSENPESGDSGWSAPEAVGEIIKHQPERYADLAHLLVNLTYKDDGLRRGVIWALGRIGKRNPGLVAGGMPILLKALADPNPEIRGCAAWSLGEIGAQEAASALGDLRWDHQAVTIYEAGKLWQRTVGEVALDALANIRARA
;
A
#
# COMPACT_ATOMS: atom_id res chain seq x y z
N MET A 1 28.12 3.70 -2.62
CA MET A 1 27.68 2.57 -3.50
C MET A 1 26.28 2.86 -4.01
N VAL A 2 25.77 2.13 -5.01
CA VAL A 2 24.42 2.36 -5.59
C VAL A 2 23.33 2.29 -4.52
N LYS A 3 23.44 1.36 -3.56
CA LYS A 3 22.59 1.28 -2.36
C LYS A 3 22.47 2.60 -1.57
N ASP A 4 23.57 3.35 -1.43
CA ASP A 4 23.58 4.61 -0.67
C ASP A 4 22.90 5.73 -1.48
N GLN A 5 23.07 5.73 -2.81
CA GLN A 5 22.36 6.64 -3.71
C GLN A 5 20.86 6.37 -3.68
N VAL A 6 20.44 5.10 -3.74
CA VAL A 6 19.03 4.69 -3.58
C VAL A 6 18.48 5.19 -2.25
N ARG A 7 19.18 4.95 -1.14
CA ARG A 7 18.76 5.45 0.19
C ARG A 7 18.57 6.96 0.19
N HIS A 8 19.55 7.72 -0.32
CA HIS A 8 19.48 9.18 -0.35
C HIS A 8 18.30 9.69 -1.18
N LEU A 9 18.07 9.10 -2.36
CA LEU A 9 16.93 9.42 -3.22
C LEU A 9 15.59 9.11 -2.54
N LEU A 10 15.50 7.99 -1.81
CA LEU A 10 14.32 7.65 -1.02
C LEU A 10 14.10 8.65 0.13
N GLU A 11 15.14 9.02 0.88
CA GLU A 11 15.07 10.02 1.95
C GLU A 11 14.62 11.40 1.45
N GLY A 12 15.02 11.77 0.23
CA GLY A 12 14.58 12.98 -0.46
C GLY A 12 13.25 12.85 -1.22
N ARG A 13 12.66 11.65 -1.30
CA ARG A 13 11.48 11.31 -2.15
C ARG A 13 11.69 11.69 -3.63
N GLN A 14 12.91 11.55 -4.13
CA GLN A 14 13.31 11.89 -5.49
C GLN A 14 13.08 10.70 -6.44
N TYR A 15 11.81 10.34 -6.68
CA TYR A 15 11.45 9.13 -7.43
C TYR A 15 11.77 9.20 -8.93
N ASP A 16 11.79 10.39 -9.53
CA ASP A 16 12.28 10.58 -10.90
C ASP A 16 13.79 10.29 -10.98
N GLY A 17 14.57 10.78 -10.02
CA GLY A 17 16.00 10.47 -9.92
C GLY A 17 16.24 8.97 -9.71
N LEU A 18 15.42 8.33 -8.89
CA LEU A 18 15.45 6.88 -8.68
C LEU A 18 15.15 6.10 -9.96
N LEU A 19 14.19 6.54 -10.77
CA LEU A 19 13.90 5.94 -12.07
C LEU A 19 15.04 6.14 -13.07
N GLN A 20 15.70 7.30 -13.09
CA GLN A 20 16.86 7.50 -13.96
C GLN A 20 18.02 6.59 -13.56
N LEU A 21 18.31 6.49 -12.27
CA LEU A 21 19.32 5.56 -11.77
C LEU A 21 18.97 4.10 -12.15
N ALA A 22 17.70 3.70 -12.03
CA ALA A 22 17.26 2.34 -12.37
C ALA A 22 17.36 1.99 -13.87
N LYS A 23 17.40 2.99 -14.76
CA LYS A 23 17.64 2.76 -16.19
C LYS A 23 19.10 2.50 -16.51
N GLU A 24 20.00 3.01 -15.67
CA GLU A 24 21.45 2.85 -15.80
C GLU A 24 21.94 1.61 -15.04
N ASP A 25 21.29 1.28 -13.92
CA ASP A 25 21.68 0.20 -13.04
C ASP A 25 20.46 -0.65 -12.59
N PRO A 26 20.37 -1.93 -13.02
CA PRO A 26 19.28 -2.82 -12.61
C PRO A 26 19.31 -3.20 -11.12
N GLU A 27 20.44 -3.05 -10.41
CA GLU A 27 20.54 -3.34 -8.97
C GLU A 27 19.66 -2.42 -8.12
N VAL A 28 19.22 -1.27 -8.66
CA VAL A 28 18.31 -0.35 -7.98
C VAL A 28 17.04 -1.06 -7.51
N VAL A 29 16.44 -1.91 -8.35
CA VAL A 29 15.22 -2.64 -8.01
C VAL A 29 15.50 -3.64 -6.88
N THR A 30 16.63 -4.34 -6.93
CA THR A 30 17.07 -5.25 -5.87
C THR A 30 17.24 -4.52 -4.54
N HIS A 31 17.84 -3.32 -4.54
CA HIS A 31 17.97 -2.51 -3.34
C HIS A 31 16.64 -1.98 -2.83
N LEU A 32 15.71 -1.58 -3.71
CA LEU A 32 14.37 -1.18 -3.31
C LEU A 32 13.64 -2.32 -2.61
N VAL A 33 13.68 -3.53 -3.17
CA VAL A 33 13.13 -4.74 -2.55
C VAL A 33 13.79 -5.00 -1.20
N THR A 34 15.12 -4.88 -1.09
CA THR A 34 15.84 -5.03 0.19
C THR A 34 15.37 -4.02 1.26
N PHE A 35 15.01 -2.80 0.86
CA PHE A 35 14.52 -1.79 1.81
C PHE A 35 13.07 -2.04 2.28
N LEU A 36 12.33 -2.94 1.63
CA LEU A 36 10.99 -3.35 2.07
C LEU A 36 11.01 -4.17 3.35
N ASP A 37 12.10 -4.92 3.59
CA ASP A 37 12.30 -5.77 4.77
C ASP A 37 12.79 -4.97 5.99
N ASN A 38 13.05 -3.68 5.82
CA ASN A 38 13.46 -2.83 6.91
C ASN A 38 12.28 -2.66 7.89
N ARG A 39 12.39 -3.35 9.04
CA ARG A 39 11.28 -3.58 9.98
C ARG A 39 10.66 -2.30 10.54
N GLU A 40 11.39 -1.18 10.57
CA GLU A 40 10.89 0.07 11.13
C GLU A 40 11.30 1.31 10.35
N GLY A 41 10.31 2.18 10.13
CA GLY A 41 10.55 3.58 9.78
C GLY A 41 10.08 4.01 8.39
N LEU A 42 10.31 5.29 8.14
CA LEU A 42 9.81 6.01 6.97
C LEU A 42 10.46 5.55 5.66
N LEU A 43 11.69 5.03 5.74
CA LEU A 43 12.46 4.58 4.57
C LEU A 43 11.77 3.40 3.85
N ARG A 44 11.24 2.43 4.61
CA ARG A 44 10.47 1.30 4.08
C ARG A 44 9.30 1.79 3.22
N TRP A 45 8.50 2.69 3.77
CA TRP A 45 7.34 3.23 3.07
C TRP A 45 7.70 4.03 1.82
N ARG A 46 8.81 4.77 1.87
CA ARG A 46 9.31 5.49 0.70
C ARG A 46 9.88 4.54 -0.34
N ALA A 47 10.46 3.40 0.07
CA ALA A 47 10.88 2.33 -0.84
C ALA A 47 9.68 1.68 -1.53
N ILE A 48 8.57 1.45 -0.81
CA ILE A 48 7.30 0.96 -1.37
C ILE A 48 6.80 1.91 -2.48
N GLU A 49 6.70 3.22 -2.20
CA GLU A 49 6.30 4.22 -3.21
C GLU A 49 7.32 4.31 -4.36
N GLY A 50 8.61 4.29 -4.04
CA GLY A 50 9.70 4.34 -5.01
C GLY A 50 9.69 3.15 -5.96
N LEU A 51 9.42 1.95 -5.47
CA LEU A 51 9.30 0.74 -6.28
C LEU A 51 8.13 0.86 -7.27
N GLY A 52 6.95 1.29 -6.82
CA GLY A 52 5.82 1.53 -7.72
C GLY A 52 6.15 2.51 -8.84
N HIS A 53 6.84 3.61 -8.50
CA HIS A 53 7.27 4.61 -9.48
C HIS A 53 8.30 4.06 -10.49
N VAL A 54 9.32 3.35 -10.00
CA VAL A 54 10.38 2.77 -10.84
C VAL A 54 9.81 1.70 -11.76
N VAL A 55 9.06 0.75 -11.21
CA VAL A 55 8.44 -0.33 -11.99
C VAL A 55 7.54 0.25 -13.07
N ALA A 56 6.68 1.21 -12.75
CA ALA A 56 5.84 1.87 -13.74
C ALA A 56 6.64 2.57 -14.85
N GLY A 57 7.78 3.18 -14.51
CA GLY A 57 8.67 3.80 -15.48
C GLY A 57 9.37 2.81 -16.40
N LEU A 58 9.88 1.70 -15.84
CA LEU A 58 10.59 0.65 -16.58
C LEU A 58 9.62 -0.18 -17.44
N SER A 59 8.43 -0.47 -16.94
CA SER A 59 7.42 -1.25 -17.68
C SER A 59 6.82 -0.53 -18.89
N ARG A 60 7.12 0.75 -19.15
CA ARG A 60 6.63 1.44 -20.36
C ARG A 60 7.09 0.79 -21.66
N LYS A 61 8.21 0.06 -21.63
CA LYS A 61 8.80 -0.60 -22.80
C LYS A 61 8.54 -2.11 -22.83
N ASP A 62 8.19 -2.70 -21.68
CA ASP A 62 8.03 -4.14 -21.49
C ASP A 62 7.00 -4.41 -20.38
N ASP A 63 5.87 -4.97 -20.77
CA ASP A 63 4.75 -5.25 -19.89
C ASP A 63 5.04 -6.44 -18.95
N ASP A 64 5.94 -7.35 -19.36
CA ASP A 64 6.29 -8.53 -18.58
C ASP A 64 7.15 -8.17 -17.37
N PHE A 65 7.98 -7.11 -17.45
CA PHE A 65 8.82 -6.68 -16.35
C PHE A 65 8.04 -6.47 -15.04
N GLY A 66 6.97 -5.68 -15.08
CA GLY A 66 6.18 -5.39 -13.87
C GLY A 66 5.38 -6.61 -13.39
N ARG A 67 4.90 -7.44 -14.33
CA ARG A 67 4.22 -8.69 -14.00
C ARG A 67 5.16 -9.67 -13.30
N GLU A 68 6.42 -9.74 -13.74
CA GLU A 68 7.43 -10.58 -13.12
C GLU A 68 7.76 -10.13 -11.70
N ILE A 69 7.91 -8.82 -11.47
CA ILE A 69 8.08 -8.29 -10.11
C ILE A 69 6.88 -8.64 -9.21
N ILE A 70 5.64 -8.49 -9.69
CA ILE A 70 4.45 -8.87 -8.93
C ILE A 70 4.43 -10.38 -8.65
N ARG A 71 4.73 -11.21 -9.65
CA ARG A 71 4.78 -12.68 -9.49
C ARG A 71 5.86 -13.11 -8.50
N ARG A 72 7.01 -12.45 -8.52
CA ARG A 72 8.12 -12.72 -7.59
C ARG A 72 7.68 -12.56 -6.13
N PHE A 73 6.94 -11.49 -5.82
CA PHE A 73 6.32 -11.32 -4.49
C PHE A 73 5.32 -12.41 -4.11
N TRP A 74 4.86 -13.23 -5.06
CA TRP A 74 3.93 -14.32 -4.81
C TRP A 74 4.59 -15.69 -4.77
N SER A 75 5.61 -15.89 -5.62
CA SER A 75 6.37 -17.14 -5.74
C SER A 75 7.40 -17.31 -4.64
N GLU A 76 7.97 -16.21 -4.14
CA GLU A 76 8.88 -16.21 -2.99
C GLU A 76 8.06 -16.34 -1.69
N ASN A 77 7.33 -17.45 -1.54
CA ASN A 77 6.64 -17.85 -0.31
C ASN A 77 7.48 -18.90 0.43
N PRO A 78 8.34 -18.54 1.39
CA PRO A 78 8.84 -19.51 2.34
C PRO A 78 8.09 -19.33 3.66
N GLU A 79 7.79 -20.47 4.29
CA GLU A 79 7.45 -20.79 5.69
C GLU A 79 8.03 -19.89 6.83
N SER A 80 8.14 -18.59 6.64
CA SER A 80 8.80 -17.65 7.54
C SER A 80 7.74 -16.93 8.36
N GLY A 81 7.16 -17.68 9.30
CA GLY A 81 6.13 -17.24 10.23
C GLY A 81 6.52 -16.13 11.21
N ASP A 82 7.32 -15.12 10.79
CA ASP A 82 7.61 -13.92 11.60
C ASP A 82 8.26 -12.74 10.82
N SER A 83 8.01 -12.58 9.51
CA SER A 83 8.72 -11.54 8.72
C SER A 83 7.82 -10.40 8.25
N GLY A 84 8.28 -9.16 8.51
CA GLY A 84 7.66 -7.90 8.12
C GLY A 84 7.65 -7.67 6.60
N TRP A 85 6.91 -8.53 5.90
CA TRP A 85 6.82 -8.54 4.46
C TRP A 85 5.89 -7.44 3.98
N SER A 86 6.45 -6.50 3.20
CA SER A 86 5.70 -5.40 2.59
C SER A 86 5.17 -5.73 1.18
N ALA A 87 5.03 -7.01 0.84
CA ALA A 87 4.56 -7.44 -0.49
C ALA A 87 3.21 -6.83 -0.85
N PRO A 88 2.17 -6.91 0.00
CA PRO A 88 0.88 -6.34 -0.34
C PRO A 88 0.97 -4.85 -0.68
N GLU A 89 1.70 -4.08 0.12
CA GLU A 89 1.89 -2.64 -0.10
C GLU A 89 2.69 -2.35 -1.37
N ALA A 90 3.76 -3.10 -1.63
CA ALA A 90 4.60 -2.97 -2.83
C ALA A 90 3.80 -3.27 -4.10
N VAL A 91 3.07 -4.40 -4.13
CA VAL A 91 2.18 -4.76 -5.23
C VAL A 91 1.07 -3.73 -5.38
N GLY A 92 0.51 -3.25 -4.27
CA GLY A 92 -0.47 -2.17 -4.23
C GLY A 92 0.00 -0.90 -4.95
N GLU A 93 1.23 -0.46 -4.68
CA GLU A 93 1.82 0.69 -5.38
C GLU A 93 2.05 0.44 -6.87
N ILE A 94 2.55 -0.74 -7.24
CA ILE A 94 2.75 -1.09 -8.66
C ILE A 94 1.42 -1.02 -9.41
N ILE A 95 0.37 -1.65 -8.87
CA ILE A 95 -0.97 -1.64 -9.48
C ILE A 95 -1.53 -0.22 -9.52
N LYS A 96 -1.44 0.57 -8.43
CA LYS A 96 -1.91 1.95 -8.38
C LYS A 96 -1.33 2.82 -9.51
N HIS A 97 -0.06 2.62 -9.86
CA HIS A 97 0.60 3.42 -10.90
C HIS A 97 0.11 3.07 -12.32
N GLN A 98 -0.34 1.84 -12.58
CA GLN A 98 -0.83 1.36 -13.88
C GLN A 98 -2.04 0.42 -13.70
N PRO A 99 -3.18 0.91 -13.20
CA PRO A 99 -4.29 0.06 -12.73
C PRO A 99 -4.92 -0.74 -13.86
N GLU A 100 -5.05 -0.18 -15.05
CA GLU A 100 -5.61 -0.88 -16.22
C GLU A 100 -4.72 -2.04 -16.66
N ARG A 101 -3.39 -1.86 -16.57
CA ARG A 101 -2.42 -2.88 -17.01
C ARG A 101 -2.39 -4.10 -16.09
N TYR A 102 -2.59 -3.89 -14.80
CA TYR A 102 -2.50 -4.93 -13.78
C TYR A 102 -3.87 -5.25 -13.15
N ALA A 103 -4.96 -4.87 -13.80
CA ALA A 103 -6.33 -5.10 -13.33
C ALA A 103 -6.60 -6.58 -13.05
N ASP A 104 -6.07 -7.46 -13.90
CA ASP A 104 -6.17 -8.91 -13.76
C ASP A 104 -5.41 -9.46 -12.55
N LEU A 105 -4.50 -8.69 -11.94
CA LEU A 105 -3.71 -9.11 -10.78
C LEU A 105 -4.23 -8.52 -9.46
N ALA A 106 -5.17 -7.56 -9.50
CA ALA A 106 -5.72 -6.93 -8.29
C ALA A 106 -6.40 -7.94 -7.35
N HIS A 107 -7.04 -8.98 -7.89
CA HIS A 107 -7.69 -10.04 -7.11
C HIS A 107 -6.71 -10.85 -6.24
N LEU A 108 -5.41 -10.85 -6.59
CA LEU A 108 -4.38 -11.52 -5.80
C LEU A 108 -4.31 -10.92 -4.39
N LEU A 109 -4.36 -9.59 -4.26
CA LEU A 109 -4.34 -8.90 -2.96
C LEU A 109 -5.48 -9.34 -2.06
N VAL A 110 -6.71 -9.44 -2.61
CA VAL A 110 -7.90 -9.88 -1.86
C VAL A 110 -7.68 -11.28 -1.27
N ASN A 111 -7.09 -12.20 -2.04
CA ASN A 111 -6.82 -13.57 -1.63
C ASN A 111 -5.80 -13.69 -0.48
N LEU A 112 -4.84 -12.76 -0.33
CA LEU A 112 -3.88 -12.80 0.77
C LEU A 112 -4.52 -12.59 2.13
N THR A 113 -5.57 -11.77 2.20
CA THR A 113 -6.28 -11.47 3.45
C THR A 113 -6.79 -12.73 4.16
N TYR A 114 -7.09 -13.78 3.40
CA TYR A 114 -7.61 -15.03 3.94
C TYR A 114 -6.52 -16.03 4.34
N LYS A 115 -5.28 -15.82 3.91
CA LYS A 115 -4.17 -16.77 4.08
C LYS A 115 -3.26 -16.42 5.25
N ASP A 116 -3.06 -15.13 5.53
CA ASP A 116 -2.09 -14.68 6.53
C ASP A 116 -2.56 -13.40 7.23
N ASP A 117 -2.80 -13.51 8.54
CA ASP A 117 -3.20 -12.39 9.39
C ASP A 117 -2.13 -11.30 9.52
N GLY A 118 -0.84 -11.64 9.34
CA GLY A 118 0.29 -10.71 9.37
C GLY A 118 0.33 -9.77 8.16
N LEU A 119 -0.17 -10.23 7.00
CA LEU A 119 -0.23 -9.44 5.77
C LEU A 119 -1.48 -8.55 5.67
N ARG A 120 -2.47 -8.81 6.52
CA ARG A 120 -3.80 -8.19 6.47
C ARG A 120 -3.78 -6.67 6.44
N ARG A 121 -2.94 -6.03 7.28
CA ARG A 121 -2.80 -4.57 7.30
C ARG A 121 -2.26 -4.02 5.99
N GLY A 122 -1.25 -4.69 5.42
CA GLY A 122 -0.66 -4.32 4.14
C GLY A 122 -1.65 -4.45 2.99
N VAL A 123 -2.46 -5.52 2.98
CA VAL A 123 -3.53 -5.68 1.99
C VAL A 123 -4.56 -4.57 2.11
N ILE A 124 -5.03 -4.26 3.32
CA ILE A 124 -6.00 -3.17 3.55
C ILE A 124 -5.44 -1.84 3.02
N TRP A 125 -4.18 -1.53 3.31
CA TRP A 125 -3.53 -0.32 2.82
C TRP A 125 -3.43 -0.30 1.28
N ALA A 126 -3.00 -1.42 0.67
CA ALA A 126 -2.89 -1.57 -0.77
C ALA A 126 -4.23 -1.35 -1.50
N LEU A 127 -5.32 -1.90 -0.96
CA LEU A 127 -6.67 -1.69 -1.50
C LEU A 127 -7.07 -0.22 -1.45
N GLY A 128 -6.76 0.50 -0.38
CA GLY A 128 -6.98 1.94 -0.28
C GLY A 128 -6.23 2.71 -1.37
N ARG A 129 -4.93 2.39 -1.57
CA ARG A 129 -4.09 3.03 -2.59
C ARG A 129 -4.57 2.80 -4.02
N ILE A 130 -4.90 1.54 -4.36
CA ILE A 130 -5.44 1.19 -5.67
C ILE A 130 -6.80 1.87 -5.86
N GLY A 131 -7.68 1.73 -4.88
CA GLY A 131 -9.04 2.24 -4.95
C GLY A 131 -9.13 3.76 -5.01
N LYS A 132 -8.17 4.49 -4.42
CA LYS A 132 -8.04 5.94 -4.61
C LYS A 132 -7.95 6.32 -6.09
N ARG A 133 -7.30 5.49 -6.89
CA ARG A 133 -7.10 5.68 -8.34
C ARG A 133 -8.20 5.03 -9.17
N ASN A 134 -8.62 3.82 -8.80
CA ASN A 134 -9.63 3.03 -9.50
C ASN A 134 -10.45 2.20 -8.50
N PRO A 135 -11.58 2.74 -7.97
CA PRO A 135 -12.42 2.04 -7.00
C PRO A 135 -12.97 0.70 -7.51
N GLY A 136 -13.22 0.58 -8.83
CA GLY A 136 -13.78 -0.63 -9.43
C GLY A 136 -12.88 -1.86 -9.28
N LEU A 137 -11.55 -1.68 -9.27
CA LEU A 137 -10.60 -2.79 -9.12
C LEU A 137 -10.60 -3.41 -7.73
N VAL A 138 -11.07 -2.67 -6.72
CA VAL A 138 -11.04 -3.13 -5.32
C VAL A 138 -12.41 -3.51 -4.80
N ALA A 139 -13.47 -3.47 -5.62
CA ALA A 139 -14.84 -3.76 -5.21
C ALA A 139 -14.99 -5.10 -4.47
N GLY A 140 -14.29 -6.15 -4.93
CA GLY A 140 -14.28 -7.47 -4.28
C GLY A 140 -13.68 -7.48 -2.86
N GLY A 141 -12.90 -6.46 -2.50
CA GLY A 141 -12.34 -6.26 -1.17
C GLY A 141 -13.25 -5.48 -0.21
N MET A 142 -14.40 -4.94 -0.63
CA MET A 142 -15.25 -4.10 0.25
C MET A 142 -15.78 -4.83 1.47
N PRO A 143 -16.24 -6.09 1.38
CA PRO A 143 -16.64 -6.85 2.57
C PRO A 143 -15.50 -6.98 3.59
N ILE A 144 -14.26 -7.09 3.14
CA ILE A 144 -13.07 -7.19 3.99
C ILE A 144 -12.82 -5.86 4.70
N LEU A 145 -12.82 -4.75 3.96
CA LEU A 145 -12.59 -3.41 4.52
C LEU A 145 -13.66 -3.03 5.53
N LEU A 146 -14.95 -3.27 5.22
CA LEU A 146 -16.06 -2.97 6.13
C LEU A 146 -15.96 -3.79 7.42
N LYS A 147 -15.62 -5.08 7.31
CA LYS A 147 -15.41 -5.94 8.49
C LYS A 147 -14.23 -5.46 9.34
N ALA A 148 -13.16 -4.96 8.71
CA ALA A 148 -11.96 -4.50 9.40
C ALA A 148 -12.18 -3.24 10.26
N LEU A 149 -13.25 -2.46 10.03
CA LEU A 149 -13.64 -1.35 10.92
C LEU A 149 -14.01 -1.80 12.34
N ALA A 150 -14.36 -3.07 12.52
CA ALA A 150 -14.69 -3.65 13.83
C ALA A 150 -13.57 -4.56 14.39
N ASP A 151 -12.38 -4.55 13.78
CA ASP A 151 -11.27 -5.40 14.22
C ASP A 151 -10.81 -5.03 15.65
N PRO A 152 -10.44 -5.98 16.52
CA PRO A 152 -9.92 -5.65 17.85
C PRO A 152 -8.61 -4.84 17.80
N ASN A 153 -7.79 -4.98 16.75
CA ASN A 153 -6.55 -4.25 16.61
C ASN A 153 -6.81 -2.82 16.04
N PRO A 154 -6.45 -1.75 16.79
CA PRO A 154 -6.65 -0.38 16.32
C PRO A 154 -5.90 -0.06 15.03
N GLU A 155 -4.72 -0.62 14.79
CA GLU A 155 -3.97 -0.42 13.54
C GLU A 155 -4.74 -0.93 12.31
N ILE A 156 -5.51 -2.02 12.47
CA ILE A 156 -6.36 -2.56 11.41
C ILE A 156 -7.58 -1.66 11.21
N ARG A 157 -8.25 -1.24 12.28
CA ARG A 157 -9.40 -0.32 12.20
C ARG A 157 -9.02 1.01 11.55
N GLY A 158 -7.93 1.62 12.01
CA GLY A 158 -7.42 2.89 11.48
C GLY A 158 -7.03 2.77 10.01
N CYS A 159 -6.31 1.70 9.63
CA CYS A 159 -5.95 1.45 8.23
C CYS A 159 -7.19 1.24 7.36
N ALA A 160 -8.19 0.48 7.84
CA ALA A 160 -9.45 0.26 7.12
C ALA A 160 -10.25 1.56 6.95
N ALA A 161 -10.32 2.38 8.00
CA ALA A 161 -10.96 3.69 7.94
C ALA A 161 -10.30 4.59 6.89
N TRP A 162 -8.96 4.69 6.92
CA TRP A 162 -8.21 5.43 5.91
C TRP A 162 -8.46 4.91 4.49
N SER A 163 -8.36 3.58 4.28
CA SER A 163 -8.55 2.98 2.96
C SER A 163 -9.96 3.22 2.39
N LEU A 164 -11.01 3.09 3.21
CA LEU A 164 -12.40 3.35 2.79
C LEU A 164 -12.62 4.82 2.43
N GLY A 165 -11.98 5.74 3.17
CA GLY A 165 -11.94 7.17 2.84
C GLY A 165 -11.27 7.45 1.50
N GLU A 166 -10.13 6.81 1.25
CA GLU A 166 -9.38 6.93 0.01
C GLU A 166 -10.14 6.40 -1.21
N ILE A 167 -10.89 5.30 -1.03
CA ILE A 167 -11.77 4.71 -2.03
C ILE A 167 -12.99 5.60 -2.31
N GLY A 168 -13.49 6.31 -1.29
CA GLY A 168 -14.77 7.03 -1.37
C GLY A 168 -15.98 6.12 -1.15
N ALA A 169 -15.85 5.10 -0.31
CA ALA A 169 -16.89 4.10 -0.04
C ALA A 169 -18.04 4.68 0.80
N GLN A 170 -19.12 5.10 0.13
CA GLN A 170 -20.29 5.70 0.79
C GLN A 170 -20.99 4.74 1.77
N GLU A 171 -21.01 3.45 1.44
CA GLU A 171 -21.58 2.41 2.29
C GLU A 171 -20.89 2.31 3.66
N ALA A 172 -19.64 2.80 3.79
CA ALA A 172 -18.90 2.81 5.04
C ALA A 172 -19.25 4.00 5.96
N ALA A 173 -19.99 5.01 5.48
CA ALA A 173 -20.16 6.28 6.19
C ALA A 173 -20.76 6.11 7.60
N SER A 174 -21.73 5.22 7.78
CA SER A 174 -22.30 4.97 9.11
C SER A 174 -21.26 4.37 10.06
N ALA A 175 -20.58 3.30 9.63
CA ALA A 175 -19.60 2.58 10.44
C ALA A 175 -18.38 3.45 10.78
N LEU A 176 -17.93 4.29 9.85
CA LEU A 176 -16.89 5.29 10.12
C LEU A 176 -17.34 6.32 11.15
N GLY A 177 -18.60 6.74 11.11
CA GLY A 177 -19.20 7.63 12.10
C GLY A 177 -19.12 7.07 13.52
N ASP A 178 -19.33 5.77 13.69
CA ASP A 178 -19.30 5.10 14.99
C ASP A 178 -17.90 5.08 15.61
N LEU A 179 -16.84 5.12 14.79
CA LEU A 179 -15.46 5.15 15.25
C LEU A 179 -14.97 6.53 15.73
N ARG A 180 -15.78 7.59 15.63
CA ARG A 180 -15.37 8.97 16.00
C ARG A 180 -14.84 9.14 17.44
N TRP A 181 -15.22 8.23 18.34
CA TRP A 181 -14.79 8.23 19.74
C TRP A 181 -13.72 7.18 20.05
N ASP A 182 -13.19 6.50 19.02
CA ASP A 182 -12.09 5.57 19.17
C ASP A 182 -10.77 6.34 19.31
N HIS A 183 -10.34 6.50 20.56
CA HIS A 183 -9.14 7.25 20.93
C HIS A 183 -7.85 6.43 20.90
N GLN A 184 -7.89 5.18 20.40
CA GLN A 184 -6.69 4.35 20.27
C GLN A 184 -5.73 4.96 19.25
N ALA A 185 -4.45 5.08 19.63
CA ALA A 185 -3.41 5.62 18.76
C ALA A 185 -3.07 4.65 17.63
N VAL A 186 -2.84 5.20 16.44
CA VAL A 186 -2.49 4.47 15.22
C VAL A 186 -1.48 5.25 14.38
N THR A 187 -0.68 4.52 13.61
CA THR A 187 0.25 5.09 12.65
C THR A 187 -0.25 4.90 11.21
N ILE A 188 -0.57 5.99 10.53
CA ILE A 188 -0.98 5.98 9.11
C ILE A 188 0.14 6.52 8.24
N TYR A 189 0.56 5.77 7.23
CA TYR A 189 1.43 6.28 6.18
C TYR A 189 0.62 6.97 5.09
N GLU A 190 0.87 8.26 4.90
CA GLU A 190 0.23 9.05 3.86
C GLU A 190 1.17 10.13 3.31
N ALA A 191 1.18 10.28 1.99
CA ALA A 191 1.90 11.34 1.28
C ALA A 191 3.39 11.47 1.66
N GLY A 192 4.09 10.36 1.88
CA GLY A 192 5.51 10.37 2.19
C GLY A 192 5.88 10.58 3.66
N LYS A 193 4.90 10.51 4.56
CA LYS A 193 5.05 10.74 6.00
C LYS A 193 4.27 9.69 6.80
N LEU A 194 4.74 9.44 8.02
CA LEU A 194 4.02 8.66 9.03
C LEU A 194 3.33 9.63 9.98
N TRP A 195 2.02 9.50 10.09
CA TRP A 195 1.18 10.32 10.95
C TRP A 195 0.76 9.51 12.17
N GLN A 196 1.03 10.04 13.35
CA GLN A 196 0.46 9.54 14.61
C GLN A 196 -0.89 10.21 14.81
N ARG A 197 -1.94 9.40 14.89
CA ARG A 197 -3.34 9.85 14.99
C ARG A 197 -4.14 8.89 15.85
N THR A 198 -5.39 9.21 16.14
CA THR A 198 -6.36 8.24 16.67
C THR A 198 -7.18 7.61 15.56
N VAL A 199 -7.75 6.43 15.81
CA VAL A 199 -8.71 5.80 14.89
C VAL A 199 -9.87 6.76 14.57
N GLY A 200 -10.39 7.47 15.57
CA GLY A 200 -11.47 8.43 15.39
C GLY A 200 -11.11 9.61 14.48
N GLU A 201 -9.90 10.18 14.63
CA GLU A 201 -9.41 11.22 13.72
C GLU A 201 -9.31 10.72 12.28
N VAL A 202 -8.79 9.51 12.07
CA VAL A 202 -8.69 8.91 10.74
C VAL A 202 -10.07 8.65 10.14
N ALA A 203 -11.03 8.18 10.95
CA ALA A 203 -12.41 7.94 10.51
C ALA A 203 -13.15 9.22 10.14
N LEU A 204 -12.94 10.32 10.87
CA LEU A 204 -13.53 11.63 10.54
C LEU A 204 -12.97 12.20 9.24
N ASP A 205 -11.66 12.06 9.00
CA ASP A 205 -11.05 12.44 7.72
C ASP A 205 -11.55 11.57 6.57
N ALA A 206 -11.71 10.26 6.80
CA ALA A 206 -12.29 9.36 5.82
C ALA A 206 -13.71 9.79 5.41
N LEU A 207 -14.55 10.19 6.38
CA LEU A 207 -15.87 10.75 6.11
C LEU A 207 -15.82 12.05 5.32
N ALA A 208 -14.88 12.94 5.62
CA ALA A 208 -14.67 14.16 4.86
C ALA A 208 -14.28 13.86 3.40
N ASN A 209 -13.38 12.89 3.19
CA ASN A 209 -12.94 12.45 1.87
C ASN A 209 -14.08 11.82 1.06
N ILE A 210 -14.91 10.98 1.70
CA ILE A 210 -16.10 10.37 1.07
C ILE A 210 -17.08 11.45 0.61
N ARG A 211 -17.35 12.45 1.46
CA ARG A 211 -18.25 13.56 1.12
C ARG A 211 -17.72 14.44 -0.01
N ALA A 212 -16.41 14.68 -0.05
CA ALA A 212 -15.79 15.48 -1.11
C ALA A 212 -15.81 14.80 -2.49
N ARG A 213 -16.13 13.50 -2.56
CA ARG A 213 -16.21 12.71 -3.79
C ARG A 213 -17.64 12.37 -4.22
N ALA A 214 -18.65 12.74 -3.41
CA ALA A 214 -20.06 12.55 -3.68
C ALA A 214 -20.61 13.65 -4.59
#